data_AF-C5J6G6-F1
#
_entry.id   AF-C5J6G6-F1
#
_cell.length_a   1.000
_cell.length_b   1.000
_cell.length_c   1.000
_cell.angle_alpha   90.00
_cell.angle_beta   90.00
_cell.angle_gamma   90.00
#
_symmetry.space_group_name_H-M   'P 1'
#
loop_
_entity.id
_entity.type
_entity.pdbx_description
1 polymer ?
#
loop_
_entity_poly.entity_id
_entity_poly.type
_entity_poly.pdbx_seq_one_letter_code
_entity_poly.pdbx_strand_id
1 'polypeptide(L)'
;METKFKPFMPIKSITFDTLGQDIDSHPVIIIHNMDGLELFYIKSRTAIDENGQLKKPTEGEILIKKSKNRNALFKNDSYLDCSQLFRIQELDYDDLIHNNKKLQFTKTTQLSYEDVLRIFEKIGQLIEKIPPYIALSDVSYDRNTNKIQSDLLYASDKHLNEDLRFLFKTKKLSSSEIQTWTNYVENIKNSKNLEGVEIVSKALEKAIWDYDDEMVTQPLARWIEENQLIEKGKTTKDIILEHNSLFNQGKKIAARPIGIYDVAVINSFAFAASKIEKNDLKFARWEFSQISRLGLGFKQFKSMHTNWDGQPLFDFRWLEKEFELFMEKEELYNKRIEELKAKSKARKMKM
;
A
#
# COMPACT_ATOMS: atom_id res chain seq x y z
N MET A 1 -6.16 -7.46 11.27
CA MET A 1 -5.46 -6.28 11.80
C MET A 1 -6.01 -5.04 11.09
N GLU A 2 -6.79 -4.19 11.77
CA GLU A 2 -7.48 -2.99 11.21
C GLU A 2 -6.71 -1.66 11.46
N THR A 3 -5.39 -1.72 11.69
CA THR A 3 -4.63 -0.63 12.32
C THR A 3 -3.82 0.26 11.37
N LYS A 4 -3.93 0.08 10.05
CA LYS A 4 -3.13 0.82 9.06
C LYS A 4 -3.62 2.24 8.88
N PHE A 5 -2.68 3.19 8.70
CA PHE A 5 -2.97 4.62 8.53
C PHE A 5 -3.88 5.20 9.62
N LYS A 6 -3.90 4.54 10.78
CA LYS A 6 -4.65 4.92 11.95
C LYS A 6 -3.65 5.50 12.95
N PRO A 7 -3.71 6.80 13.22
CA PRO A 7 -2.78 7.42 14.14
C PRO A 7 -3.03 6.89 15.55
N PHE A 8 -1.98 6.61 16.32
CA PHE A 8 -2.09 6.28 17.74
C PHE A 8 -1.02 6.98 18.55
N MET A 9 -1.28 7.20 19.84
CA MET A 9 -0.32 7.82 20.76
C MET A 9 0.30 6.72 21.62
N PRO A 10 1.62 6.48 21.51
CA PRO A 10 2.30 5.57 22.38
C PRO A 10 2.49 6.20 23.77
N ILE A 11 2.64 5.38 24.82
CA ILE A 11 2.86 5.90 26.19
C ILE A 11 4.33 6.06 26.48
N LYS A 12 5.12 5.08 26.08
CA LYS A 12 6.58 5.18 26.02
C LYS A 12 6.96 5.71 24.66
N SER A 13 8.09 6.41 24.59
CA SER A 13 8.63 6.74 23.28
C SER A 13 8.99 5.46 22.52
N ILE A 14 8.59 5.44 21.25
CA ILE A 14 9.04 4.47 20.25
C ILE A 14 9.75 5.21 19.10
N THR A 15 10.12 6.47 19.32
CA THR A 15 10.66 7.36 18.30
C THR A 15 11.99 7.91 18.79
N PHE A 16 12.97 7.95 17.91
CA PHE A 16 14.34 8.25 18.25
C PHE A 16 14.87 9.35 17.32
N ASP A 17 15.87 10.11 17.76
CA ASP A 17 16.66 10.94 16.86
C ASP A 17 17.67 10.07 16.09
N THR A 18 18.38 10.65 15.12
CA THR A 18 19.40 9.90 14.36
C THR A 18 20.65 9.56 15.18
N LEU A 19 20.73 10.01 16.42
CA LEU A 19 21.78 9.66 17.39
C LEU A 19 21.33 8.55 18.36
N GLY A 20 20.13 8.00 18.17
CA GLY A 20 19.57 6.93 19.00
C GLY A 20 19.01 7.40 20.33
N GLN A 21 18.79 8.71 20.51
CA GLN A 21 18.17 9.25 21.72
C GLN A 21 16.65 9.25 21.60
N ASP A 22 15.98 8.89 22.68
CA ASP A 22 14.52 8.97 22.78
C ASP A 22 14.02 10.38 22.48
N ILE A 23 13.08 10.48 21.56
CA ILE A 23 12.26 11.68 21.37
C ILE A 23 10.99 11.46 22.18
N ASP A 24 10.56 12.43 22.98
CA ASP A 24 9.33 12.32 23.78
C ASP A 24 8.14 11.81 22.97
N SER A 25 7.20 11.12 23.63
CA SER A 25 6.14 10.42 22.92
C SER A 25 5.33 11.33 22.00
N HIS A 26 5.31 10.96 20.72
CA HIS A 26 4.59 11.62 19.65
C HIS A 26 3.52 10.69 19.09
N PRO A 27 2.39 11.22 18.58
CA PRO A 27 1.47 10.39 17.82
C PRO A 27 2.19 9.81 16.59
N VAL A 28 2.00 8.51 16.34
CA VAL A 28 2.61 7.81 15.22
C VAL A 28 1.54 7.24 14.29
N ILE A 29 1.93 7.00 13.04
CA ILE A 29 1.08 6.40 12.00
C ILE A 29 1.79 5.19 11.43
N ILE A 30 1.13 4.03 11.46
CA ILE A 30 1.65 2.78 10.90
C ILE A 30 1.41 2.75 9.39
N ILE A 31 2.48 2.54 8.65
CA ILE A 31 2.58 2.30 7.22
C ILE A 31 3.08 0.85 7.09
N HIS A 32 2.15 -0.10 7.03
CA HIS A 32 2.45 -1.52 7.11
C HIS A 32 3.15 -2.05 5.84
N ASN A 33 4.12 -2.98 5.96
CA ASN A 33 4.60 -3.78 4.82
C ASN A 33 3.80 -5.10 4.79
N MET A 34 2.91 -5.32 3.81
CA MET A 34 1.89 -6.39 3.90
C MET A 34 2.38 -7.84 3.76
N ASP A 35 3.69 -8.09 3.71
CA ASP A 35 4.22 -9.46 3.85
C ASP A 35 4.18 -9.98 5.31
N GLY A 36 3.73 -9.15 6.25
CA GLY A 36 3.29 -9.58 7.59
C GLY A 36 4.41 -9.89 8.58
N LEU A 37 5.58 -9.27 8.39
CA LEU A 37 6.71 -9.40 9.31
C LEU A 37 7.23 -8.07 9.82
N GLU A 38 7.06 -6.98 9.06
CA GLU A 38 7.62 -5.66 9.39
C GLU A 38 6.57 -4.55 9.29
N LEU A 39 6.61 -3.65 10.26
CA LEU A 39 5.79 -2.46 10.32
C LEU A 39 6.69 -1.24 10.18
N PHE A 40 6.34 -0.33 9.27
CA PHE A 40 6.94 1.00 9.25
C PHE A 40 6.01 1.97 9.95
N TYR A 41 6.57 2.98 10.59
CA TYR A 41 5.79 4.08 11.13
C TYR A 41 6.55 5.39 11.07
N ILE A 42 5.76 6.47 11.09
CA ILE A 42 6.27 7.83 11.10
C ILE A 42 5.64 8.61 12.25
N LYS A 43 6.40 9.57 12.77
CA LYS A 43 6.00 10.40 13.90
C LYS A 43 5.31 11.68 13.44
N SER A 44 4.55 12.28 14.35
CA SER A 44 3.91 13.58 14.13
C SER A 44 4.15 14.51 15.30
N ARG A 45 4.08 15.81 15.06
CA ARG A 45 4.10 16.83 16.12
C ARG A 45 2.98 17.81 15.91
N THR A 46 2.57 18.52 16.97
CA THR A 46 1.62 19.62 16.79
C THR A 46 2.20 20.67 15.83
N ALA A 47 1.37 21.19 14.93
CA ALA A 47 1.72 22.27 14.02
C ALA A 47 1.60 23.64 14.68
N ILE A 48 0.95 23.71 15.85
CA ILE A 48 0.65 24.96 16.54
C ILE A 48 1.66 25.19 17.68
N ASP A 49 2.12 26.42 17.85
CA ASP A 49 2.96 26.83 18.97
C ASP A 49 2.13 27.24 20.21
N GLU A 50 2.81 27.64 21.27
CA GLU A 50 2.17 28.06 22.53
C GLU A 50 1.27 29.31 22.37
N ASN A 51 1.49 30.10 21.32
CA ASN A 51 0.74 31.31 21.00
C ASN A 51 -0.42 31.05 20.02
N GLY A 52 -0.64 29.80 19.61
CA GLY A 52 -1.67 29.46 18.63
C GLY A 52 -1.27 29.68 17.17
N GLN A 53 -0.01 29.99 16.87
CA GLN A 53 0.48 30.21 15.51
C GLN A 53 1.03 28.93 14.89
N LEU A 54 0.97 28.84 13.55
CA LEU A 54 1.56 27.72 12.82
C LEU A 54 3.09 27.81 12.88
N LYS A 55 3.72 26.76 13.43
CA LYS A 55 5.16 26.54 13.36
C LYS A 55 5.59 26.35 11.92
N LYS A 56 6.84 26.70 11.61
CA LYS A 56 7.42 26.39 10.31
C LYS A 56 7.51 24.85 10.13
N PRO A 57 7.08 24.29 8.99
CA PRO A 57 7.31 22.88 8.68
C PRO A 57 8.81 22.64 8.39
N THR A 58 9.29 21.46 8.73
CA THR A 58 10.55 20.93 8.22
C THR A 58 10.37 20.45 6.78
N GLU A 59 11.48 20.18 6.09
CA GLU A 59 11.45 19.79 4.67
C GLU A 59 10.69 18.47 4.43
N GLY A 60 10.74 17.55 5.39
CA GLY A 60 10.07 16.25 5.33
C GLY A 60 8.59 16.27 5.73
N GLU A 61 8.09 17.38 6.27
CA GLU A 61 6.78 17.40 6.91
C GLU A 61 5.63 17.73 5.96
N ILE A 62 4.49 17.08 6.19
CA ILE A 62 3.20 17.45 5.62
C ILE A 62 2.24 17.91 6.71
N LEU A 63 1.39 18.90 6.38
CA LEU A 63 0.33 19.35 7.26
C LEU A 63 -0.88 18.40 7.18
N ILE A 64 -1.28 17.87 8.32
CA ILE A 64 -2.56 17.21 8.57
C ILE A 64 -3.45 18.17 9.34
N LYS A 65 -4.58 18.55 8.74
CA LYS A 65 -5.53 19.47 9.37
C LYS A 65 -6.24 18.78 10.54
N LYS A 66 -6.61 19.56 11.55
CA LYS A 66 -7.42 19.07 12.66
C LYS A 66 -8.68 18.38 12.11
N SER A 67 -8.95 17.20 12.66
CA SER A 67 -10.15 16.47 12.29
C SER A 67 -11.38 17.09 12.95
N LYS A 68 -12.50 17.13 12.22
CA LYS A 68 -13.81 17.46 12.79
C LYS A 68 -14.41 16.31 13.59
N ASN A 69 -13.83 15.10 13.50
CA ASN A 69 -14.32 13.92 14.20
C ASN A 69 -13.88 13.96 15.67
N ARG A 70 -14.84 13.83 16.59
CA ARG A 70 -14.58 13.81 18.04
C ARG A 70 -13.64 12.69 18.49
N ASN A 71 -13.59 11.60 17.73
CA ASN A 71 -12.79 10.43 18.02
C ASN A 71 -11.40 10.46 17.34
N ALA A 72 -11.06 11.49 16.56
CA ALA A 72 -9.74 11.56 15.93
C ALA A 72 -8.63 11.88 16.94
N LEU A 73 -7.41 11.39 16.66
CA LEU A 73 -6.24 11.73 17.46
C LEU A 73 -5.78 13.18 17.22
N PHE A 74 -5.74 13.58 15.94
CA PHE A 74 -5.35 14.92 15.52
C PHE A 74 -6.49 15.92 15.77
N LYS A 75 -6.64 16.33 17.04
CA LYS A 75 -7.59 17.38 17.47
C LYS A 75 -7.11 18.80 17.12
N ASN A 76 -5.81 18.93 16.84
CA ASN A 76 -5.17 20.15 16.37
C ASN A 76 -4.46 19.85 15.05
N ASP A 77 -4.17 20.91 14.29
CA ASP A 77 -3.31 20.83 13.12
C ASP A 77 -1.95 20.23 13.55
N SER A 78 -1.46 19.29 12.75
CA SER A 78 -0.29 18.48 13.07
C SER A 78 0.61 18.35 11.86
N TYR A 79 1.92 18.38 12.08
CA TYR A 79 2.90 18.03 11.06
C TYR A 79 3.27 16.57 11.21
N LEU A 80 3.20 15.86 10.10
CA LEU A 80 3.60 14.46 10.00
C LEU A 80 4.95 14.40 9.29
N ASP A 81 5.93 13.78 9.94
CA ASP A 81 7.31 13.77 9.49
C ASP A 81 7.55 12.58 8.55
N CYS A 82 7.54 12.83 7.24
CA CYS A 82 7.77 11.80 6.24
C CYS A 82 9.26 11.58 5.94
N SER A 83 10.18 12.36 6.54
CA SER A 83 11.62 12.17 6.33
C SER A 83 12.26 11.24 7.36
N GLN A 84 11.61 10.97 8.49
CA GLN A 84 12.11 10.00 9.47
C GLN A 84 11.15 8.82 9.64
N LEU A 85 11.62 7.65 9.21
CA LEU A 85 10.89 6.40 9.28
C LEU A 85 11.49 5.49 10.34
N PHE A 86 10.63 4.72 10.97
CA PHE A 86 11.00 3.68 11.91
C PHE A 86 10.45 2.35 11.40
N ARG A 87 11.26 1.30 11.49
CA ARG A 87 10.88 -0.08 11.21
C ARG A 87 10.82 -0.85 12.52
N ILE A 88 9.82 -1.70 12.70
CA ILE A 88 9.72 -2.63 13.84
C ILE A 88 9.17 -3.96 13.36
N GLN A 89 9.68 -5.07 13.89
CA GLN A 89 9.12 -6.39 13.61
C GLN A 89 7.70 -6.51 14.20
N GLU A 90 6.79 -7.19 13.50
CA GLU A 90 5.41 -7.37 13.95
C GLU A 90 5.33 -8.03 15.32
N LEU A 91 6.20 -9.01 15.58
CA LEU A 91 6.30 -9.68 16.89
C LEU A 91 6.68 -8.69 18.01
N ASP A 92 7.74 -7.91 17.81
CA ASP A 92 8.20 -6.92 18.78
C ASP A 92 7.14 -5.85 19.03
N TYR A 93 6.45 -5.43 17.98
CA TYR A 93 5.32 -4.52 18.07
C TYR A 93 4.17 -5.13 18.87
N ASP A 94 3.76 -6.35 18.57
CA ASP A 94 2.69 -7.04 19.28
C ASP A 94 3.05 -7.22 20.76
N ASP A 95 4.28 -7.56 21.09
CA ASP A 95 4.73 -7.67 22.47
C ASP A 95 4.72 -6.33 23.19
N LEU A 96 5.18 -5.29 22.51
CA LEU A 96 5.13 -3.94 23.01
C LEU A 96 3.68 -3.57 23.33
N ILE A 97 2.73 -3.92 22.45
CA ILE A 97 1.29 -3.66 22.62
C ILE A 97 0.73 -4.43 23.81
N HIS A 98 0.94 -5.75 23.83
CA HIS A 98 0.37 -6.65 24.85
C HIS A 98 0.91 -6.35 26.25
N ASN A 99 2.20 -6.05 26.37
CA ASN A 99 2.84 -5.74 27.65
C ASN A 99 2.55 -4.31 28.12
N ASN A 100 2.10 -3.43 27.22
CA ASN A 100 1.71 -2.06 27.55
C ASN A 100 0.22 -1.83 27.26
N LYS A 101 -0.64 -2.53 28.03
CA LYS A 101 -2.13 -2.45 27.99
C LYS A 101 -2.75 -1.04 28.01
N LYS A 102 -1.96 0.01 28.26
CA LYS A 102 -2.40 1.40 28.25
C LYS A 102 -2.22 2.09 26.89
N LEU A 103 -1.57 1.49 25.90
CA LEU A 103 -1.44 2.06 24.56
C LEU A 103 -2.85 2.25 23.96
N GLN A 104 -3.24 3.51 23.75
CA GLN A 104 -4.60 3.86 23.34
C GLN A 104 -4.79 3.62 21.83
N PHE A 105 -4.88 2.36 21.43
CA PHE A 105 -5.08 1.96 20.03
C PHE A 105 -6.51 2.22 19.51
N THR A 106 -7.49 2.23 20.40
CA THR A 106 -8.80 1.67 20.03
C THR A 106 -9.86 2.67 19.58
N LYS A 107 -9.59 3.98 19.53
CA LYS A 107 -10.64 4.97 19.19
C LYS A 107 -10.31 5.99 18.12
N THR A 108 -9.14 5.92 17.48
CA THR A 108 -8.77 6.93 16.48
C THR A 108 -9.36 6.60 15.11
N THR A 109 -9.76 7.63 14.36
CA THR A 109 -10.22 7.47 12.97
C THR A 109 -9.01 7.34 12.05
N GLN A 110 -9.09 6.47 11.05
CA GLN A 110 -8.11 6.39 9.96
C GLN A 110 -7.97 7.76 9.27
N LEU A 111 -6.78 8.05 8.74
CA LEU A 111 -6.58 9.19 7.87
C LEU A 111 -7.48 9.14 6.62
N SER A 112 -7.71 10.30 5.99
CA SER A 112 -8.41 10.32 4.70
C SER A 112 -7.52 9.72 3.62
N TYR A 113 -8.15 9.25 2.53
CA TYR A 113 -7.43 8.67 1.40
C TYR A 113 -6.42 9.67 0.81
N GLU A 114 -6.81 10.93 0.68
CA GLU A 114 -5.98 12.01 0.16
C GLU A 114 -4.77 12.30 1.07
N ASP A 115 -4.96 12.26 2.39
CA ASP A 115 -3.86 12.43 3.33
C ASP A 115 -2.87 11.26 3.25
N VAL A 116 -3.34 10.02 3.04
CA VAL A 116 -2.46 8.86 2.85
C VAL A 116 -1.68 8.96 1.55
N LEU A 117 -2.31 9.34 0.43
CA LEU A 117 -1.58 9.56 -0.82
C LEU A 117 -0.52 10.64 -0.70
N ARG A 118 -0.81 11.73 0.02
CA ARG A 118 0.17 12.79 0.30
C ARG A 118 1.35 12.29 1.14
N ILE A 119 1.14 11.33 2.04
CA ILE A 119 2.24 10.68 2.78
C ILE A 119 3.12 9.91 1.81
N PHE A 120 2.53 9.04 0.98
CA PHE A 120 3.28 8.24 0.02
C PHE A 120 4.07 9.08 -0.97
N GLU A 121 3.41 10.07 -1.58
CA GLU A 121 4.04 11.00 -2.51
C GLU A 121 5.20 11.73 -1.84
N LYS A 122 5.02 12.21 -0.60
CA LYS A 122 6.08 12.89 0.13
C LYS A 122 7.27 11.97 0.39
N ILE A 123 7.05 10.75 0.87
CA ILE A 123 8.15 9.80 1.12
C ILE A 123 8.90 9.51 -0.20
N GLY A 124 8.17 9.24 -1.29
CA GLY A 124 8.76 9.01 -2.62
C GLY A 124 9.63 10.18 -3.08
N GLN A 125 9.13 11.41 -3.01
CA GLN A 125 9.88 12.62 -3.34
C GLN A 125 11.16 12.79 -2.51
N LEU A 126 11.17 12.32 -1.25
CA LEU A 126 12.34 12.42 -0.38
C LEU A 126 13.39 11.36 -0.68
N ILE A 127 12.96 10.17 -1.09
CA ILE A 127 13.84 9.08 -1.55
C ILE A 127 14.54 9.46 -2.87
N GLU A 128 13.81 10.08 -3.81
CA GLU A 128 14.31 10.45 -5.14
C GLU A 128 15.31 11.63 -5.13
N LYS A 129 15.49 12.31 -3.99
CA LYS A 129 16.48 13.39 -3.87
C LYS A 129 17.90 12.87 -4.02
N ILE A 130 18.80 13.77 -4.44
CA ILE A 130 20.22 13.48 -4.61
C ILE A 130 21.02 14.44 -3.71
N PRO A 131 21.56 13.99 -2.55
CA PRO A 131 21.33 12.66 -1.94
C PRO A 131 19.92 12.53 -1.31
N PRO A 132 19.44 11.30 -1.05
CA PRO A 132 18.13 11.08 -0.43
C PRO A 132 17.99 11.82 0.90
N TYR A 133 16.81 12.41 1.14
CA TYR A 133 16.51 13.14 2.37
C TYR A 133 15.58 12.34 3.28
N ILE A 134 16.07 11.19 3.74
CA ILE A 134 15.38 10.35 4.71
C ILE A 134 16.32 9.90 5.84
N ALA A 135 15.74 9.36 6.91
CA ALA A 135 16.39 8.57 7.93
C ALA A 135 15.54 7.34 8.25
N LEU A 136 16.18 6.19 8.42
CA LEU A 136 15.57 4.92 8.79
C LEU A 136 16.24 4.37 10.05
N SER A 137 15.43 4.14 11.06
CA SER A 137 15.81 3.46 12.30
C SER A 137 15.11 2.11 12.41
N ASP A 138 15.86 1.07 12.74
CA ASP A 138 15.33 -0.25 13.08
C ASP A 138 15.08 -0.33 14.58
N VAL A 139 13.86 -0.62 14.98
CA VAL A 139 13.38 -0.56 16.35
C VAL A 139 13.06 -1.95 16.83
N SER A 140 13.58 -2.30 18.00
CA SER A 140 13.35 -3.59 18.65
C SER A 140 12.83 -3.43 20.07
N TYR A 141 12.13 -4.45 20.54
CA TYR A 141 11.58 -4.50 21.89
C TYR A 141 12.04 -5.74 22.63
N ASP A 142 12.78 -5.54 23.73
CA ASP A 142 13.18 -6.63 24.61
C ASP A 142 12.12 -6.87 25.68
N ARG A 143 11.41 -8.01 25.56
CA ARG A 143 10.37 -8.45 26.51
C ARG A 143 10.89 -8.63 27.93
N ASN A 144 12.15 -9.04 28.11
CA ASN A 144 12.72 -9.35 29.42
C ASN A 144 13.04 -8.07 30.19
N THR A 145 13.57 -7.07 29.50
CA THR A 145 13.97 -5.80 30.12
C THR A 145 12.93 -4.69 29.97
N ASN A 146 11.90 -4.89 29.14
CA ASN A 146 10.88 -3.91 28.77
C ASN A 146 11.52 -2.60 28.24
N LYS A 147 12.62 -2.76 27.49
CA LYS A 147 13.36 -1.68 26.84
C LYS A 147 13.10 -1.71 25.34
N ILE A 148 13.05 -0.51 24.78
CA ILE A 148 12.94 -0.28 23.35
C ILE A 148 14.31 0.23 22.90
N GLN A 149 14.82 -0.29 21.81
CA GLN A 149 16.12 0.09 21.25
C GLN A 149 15.96 0.50 19.79
N SER A 150 16.89 1.30 19.30
CA SER A 150 16.89 1.82 17.94
C SER A 150 18.29 1.75 17.35
N ASP A 151 18.42 1.07 16.22
CA ASP A 151 19.64 1.00 15.43
C ASP A 151 19.45 1.82 14.15
N LEU A 152 20.35 2.79 13.90
CA LEU A 152 20.27 3.62 12.70
C LEU A 152 20.77 2.83 11.48
N LEU A 153 19.89 2.59 10.52
CA LEU A 153 20.24 1.92 9.25
C LEU A 153 20.73 2.93 8.21
N TYR A 154 20.07 4.09 8.13
CA TYR A 154 20.42 5.16 7.20
C TYR A 154 19.99 6.52 7.76
N ALA A 155 20.76 7.56 7.48
CA ALA A 155 20.32 8.94 7.63
C ALA A 155 21.03 9.84 6.62
N SER A 156 20.29 10.81 6.08
CA SER A 156 20.91 11.89 5.30
C SER A 156 21.83 12.73 6.18
N ASP A 157 22.89 13.27 5.59
CA ASP A 157 23.85 14.15 6.29
C ASP A 157 23.14 15.32 7.00
N LYS A 158 22.03 15.80 6.43
CA LYS A 158 21.25 16.88 7.00
C LYS A 158 20.55 16.47 8.30
N HIS A 159 19.94 15.29 8.38
CA HIS A 159 19.36 14.79 9.64
C HIS A 159 20.45 14.64 10.72
N LEU A 160 21.56 13.98 10.38
CA LEU A 160 22.68 13.78 11.31
C LEU A 160 23.23 15.10 11.86
N ASN A 161 23.42 16.09 10.98
CA ASN A 161 23.92 17.39 11.37
C ASN A 161 22.91 18.20 12.21
N GLU A 162 21.62 18.09 11.91
CA GLU A 162 20.56 18.78 12.66
C GLU A 162 20.45 18.23 14.09
N ASP A 163 20.44 16.92 14.26
CA ASP A 163 20.38 16.27 15.58
C ASP A 163 21.67 16.51 16.38
N LEU A 164 22.83 16.46 15.73
CA LEU A 164 24.11 16.79 16.38
C LEU A 164 24.14 18.24 16.87
N ARG A 165 23.68 19.19 16.06
CA ARG A 165 23.57 20.61 16.46
C ARG A 165 22.58 20.78 17.61
N PHE A 166 21.45 20.08 17.58
CA PHE A 166 20.47 20.12 18.65
C PHE A 166 21.05 19.57 19.96
N LEU A 167 21.74 18.44 19.92
CA LEU A 167 22.43 17.85 21.06
C LEU A 167 23.43 18.86 21.68
N PHE A 168 24.29 19.47 20.87
CA PHE A 168 25.28 20.44 21.36
C PHE A 168 24.66 21.71 21.93
N LYS A 169 23.48 22.11 21.43
CA LYS A 169 22.76 23.28 21.93
C LYS A 169 22.04 23.01 23.25
N THR A 170 21.53 21.80 23.43
CA THR A 170 20.64 21.45 24.56
C THR A 170 21.36 20.81 25.73
N LYS A 171 22.45 20.08 25.49
CA LYS A 171 23.21 19.39 26.54
C LYS A 171 24.55 20.09 26.78
N LYS A 172 24.91 20.21 28.06
CA LYS A 172 26.24 20.69 28.47
C LYS A 172 27.22 19.52 28.39
N LEU A 173 27.92 19.41 27.26
CA LEU A 173 28.89 18.35 26.98
C LEU A 173 30.32 18.84 27.21
N SER A 174 31.19 17.93 27.65
CA SER A 174 32.64 18.11 27.66
C SER A 174 33.23 18.09 26.25
N SER A 175 34.45 18.62 26.08
CA SER A 175 35.15 18.58 24.80
C SER A 175 35.36 17.16 24.28
N SER A 176 35.60 16.19 25.16
CA SER A 176 35.71 14.78 24.79
C SER A 176 34.40 14.22 24.26
N GLU A 177 33.26 14.52 24.90
CA GLU A 177 31.95 14.05 24.43
C GLU A 177 31.58 14.67 23.08
N ILE A 178 31.87 15.96 22.88
CA ILE A 178 31.70 16.63 21.58
C ILE A 178 32.50 15.92 20.50
N GLN A 179 33.76 15.56 20.78
CA GLN A 179 34.60 14.83 19.82
C GLN A 179 34.04 13.43 19.54
N THR A 180 33.58 12.72 20.57
CA THR A 180 32.96 11.39 20.44
C THR A 180 31.75 11.43 19.50
N TRP A 181 30.82 12.35 19.72
CA TRP A 181 29.63 12.48 18.87
C TRP A 181 29.95 12.94 17.46
N THR A 182 30.91 13.86 17.31
CA THR A 182 31.38 14.31 15.98
C THR A 182 31.98 13.14 15.19
N ASN A 183 32.84 12.35 15.83
CA ASN A 183 33.44 11.16 15.21
C ASN A 183 32.39 10.09 14.87
N TYR A 184 31.41 9.88 15.75
CA TYR A 184 30.30 8.96 15.50
C TYR A 184 29.51 9.34 14.25
N VAL A 185 29.09 10.61 14.14
CA VAL A 185 28.38 11.12 12.96
C VAL A 185 29.23 11.02 11.70
N GLU A 186 30.52 11.35 11.78
CA GLU A 186 31.42 11.27 10.63
C GLU A 186 31.64 9.83 10.17
N ASN A 187 31.72 8.87 11.10
CA ASN A 187 31.79 7.45 10.77
C ASN A 187 30.54 6.98 10.01
N ILE A 188 29.34 7.40 10.43
CA ILE A 188 28.07 7.07 9.73
C ILE A 188 28.06 7.66 8.32
N LYS A 189 28.46 8.94 8.18
CA LYS A 189 28.53 9.61 6.88
C LYS A 189 29.52 8.94 5.93
N ASN A 190 30.60 8.37 6.45
CA ASN A 190 31.61 7.69 5.65
C ASN A 190 31.22 6.26 5.27
N SER A 191 30.38 5.58 6.07
CA SER A 191 29.95 4.22 5.78
C SER A 191 28.82 4.10 4.76
N LYS A 192 28.17 5.22 4.37
CA LYS A 192 27.00 5.36 3.45
C LYS A 192 26.36 4.03 3.03
N ASN A 193 25.59 3.43 3.93
CA ASN A 193 24.81 2.24 3.59
C ASN A 193 23.48 2.66 2.94
N LEU A 194 23.40 2.55 1.61
CA LEU A 194 22.16 2.85 0.88
C LEU A 194 21.09 1.75 1.01
N GLU A 195 21.39 0.62 1.64
CA GLU A 195 20.44 -0.47 1.90
C GLU A 195 19.19 0.03 2.64
N GLY A 196 19.34 0.96 3.60
CA GLY A 196 18.19 1.57 4.27
C GLY A 196 17.25 2.32 3.32
N VAL A 197 17.79 2.96 2.27
CA VAL A 197 16.98 3.64 1.25
C VAL A 197 16.23 2.63 0.40
N GLU A 198 16.89 1.53 0.01
CA GLU A 198 16.27 0.45 -0.77
C GLU A 198 15.14 -0.25 0.01
N ILE A 199 15.34 -0.49 1.32
CA ILE A 199 14.33 -1.04 2.23
C ILE A 199 13.08 -0.16 2.22
N VAL A 200 13.23 1.17 2.41
CA VAL A 200 12.08 2.08 2.41
C VAL A 200 11.42 2.13 1.03
N SER A 201 12.19 2.17 -0.05
CA SER A 201 11.65 2.22 -1.42
C SER A 201 10.74 1.01 -1.71
N LYS A 202 11.21 -0.20 -1.42
CA LYS A 202 10.43 -1.43 -1.62
C LYS A 202 9.19 -1.48 -0.73
N ALA A 203 9.33 -1.09 0.54
CA ALA A 203 8.22 -1.04 1.47
C ALA A 203 7.16 -0.01 1.03
N LEU A 204 7.58 1.14 0.49
CA LEU A 204 6.68 2.18 -0.01
C LEU A 204 5.92 1.70 -1.26
N GLU A 205 6.62 1.15 -2.25
CA GLU A 205 5.99 0.61 -3.47
C GLU A 205 4.91 -0.41 -3.13
N LYS A 206 5.24 -1.33 -2.21
CA LYS A 206 4.30 -2.33 -1.73
C LYS A 206 3.12 -1.71 -0.98
N ALA A 207 3.38 -0.79 -0.05
CA ALA A 207 2.33 -0.12 0.72
C ALA A 207 1.36 0.67 -0.18
N ILE A 208 1.85 1.30 -1.25
CA ILE A 208 1.02 1.98 -2.26
C ILE A 208 0.11 0.97 -2.96
N TRP A 209 0.69 -0.11 -3.51
CA TRP A 209 -0.06 -1.12 -4.24
C TRP A 209 -1.15 -1.77 -3.38
N ASP A 210 -0.78 -2.14 -2.15
CA ASP A 210 -1.68 -2.75 -1.17
C ASP A 210 -2.81 -1.81 -0.72
N TYR A 211 -2.51 -0.52 -0.53
CA TYR A 211 -3.50 0.47 -0.12
C TYR A 211 -4.46 0.82 -1.25
N ASP A 212 -3.97 0.94 -2.48
CA ASP A 212 -4.83 1.11 -3.66
C ASP A 212 -5.69 -0.13 -3.88
N ASP A 213 -5.17 -1.34 -3.61
CA ASP A 213 -5.98 -2.56 -3.66
C ASP A 213 -7.17 -2.51 -2.68
N GLU A 214 -6.90 -2.18 -1.42
CA GLU A 214 -7.93 -2.13 -0.37
C GLU A 214 -8.96 -1.01 -0.62
N MET A 215 -8.49 0.18 -1.02
CA MET A 215 -9.32 1.39 -1.06
C MET A 215 -10.00 1.65 -2.40
N VAL A 216 -9.44 1.10 -3.48
CA VAL A 216 -9.90 1.34 -4.86
C VAL A 216 -10.24 0.01 -5.53
N THR A 217 -9.33 -0.97 -5.50
CA THR A 217 -9.49 -2.26 -6.20
C THR A 217 -10.67 -3.09 -5.71
N GLN A 218 -10.64 -3.51 -4.46
CA GLN A 218 -11.67 -4.38 -3.91
C GLN A 218 -13.06 -3.72 -3.89
N PRO A 219 -13.23 -2.42 -3.58
CA PRO A 219 -14.55 -1.79 -3.61
C PRO A 219 -15.14 -1.67 -5.02
N LEU A 220 -14.36 -1.28 -6.03
CA LEU A 220 -14.89 -1.19 -7.40
C LEU A 220 -15.16 -2.59 -7.98
N ALA A 221 -14.34 -3.61 -7.67
CA ALA A 221 -14.62 -5.00 -8.05
C ALA A 221 -15.98 -5.49 -7.48
N ARG A 222 -16.22 -5.28 -6.18
CA ARG A 222 -17.51 -5.61 -5.55
C ARG A 222 -18.67 -4.87 -6.22
N TRP A 223 -18.51 -3.59 -6.52
CA TRP A 223 -19.56 -2.82 -7.18
C TRP A 223 -19.91 -3.36 -8.57
N ILE A 224 -18.91 -3.73 -9.37
CA ILE A 224 -19.11 -4.33 -10.69
C ILE A 224 -19.90 -5.65 -10.58
N GLU A 225 -19.51 -6.49 -9.63
CA GLU A 225 -20.13 -7.80 -9.37
C GLU A 225 -21.57 -7.64 -8.88
N GLU A 226 -21.81 -6.83 -7.85
CA GLU A 226 -23.13 -6.55 -7.29
C GLU A 226 -24.10 -5.98 -8.33
N ASN A 227 -23.59 -5.21 -9.29
CA ASN A 227 -24.40 -4.62 -10.36
C ASN A 227 -24.45 -5.46 -11.63
N GLN A 228 -23.78 -6.62 -11.67
CA GLN A 228 -23.75 -7.54 -12.80
C GLN A 228 -23.36 -6.84 -14.11
N LEU A 229 -22.45 -5.85 -14.06
CA LEU A 229 -22.21 -4.96 -15.21
C LEU A 229 -21.64 -5.73 -16.40
N ILE A 230 -20.73 -6.67 -16.15
CA ILE A 230 -20.15 -7.54 -17.17
C ILE A 230 -21.22 -8.47 -17.77
N GLU A 231 -22.08 -9.06 -16.94
CA GLU A 231 -23.17 -9.94 -17.40
C GLU A 231 -24.19 -9.17 -18.26
N LYS A 232 -24.33 -7.86 -18.03
CA LYS A 232 -25.13 -6.93 -18.84
C LYS A 232 -24.43 -6.50 -20.14
N GLY A 233 -23.26 -7.05 -20.44
CA GLY A 233 -22.47 -6.74 -21.63
C GLY A 233 -21.78 -5.38 -21.60
N LYS A 234 -21.63 -4.75 -20.42
CA LYS A 234 -20.93 -3.47 -20.28
C LYS A 234 -19.44 -3.68 -20.52
N THR A 235 -18.86 -2.84 -21.38
CA THR A 235 -17.41 -2.79 -21.57
C THR A 235 -16.72 -2.07 -20.41
N THR A 236 -15.41 -2.24 -20.26
CA THR A 236 -14.58 -1.45 -19.32
C THR A 236 -14.84 0.06 -19.47
N LYS A 237 -14.98 0.55 -20.70
CA LYS A 237 -15.29 1.95 -20.98
C LYS A 237 -16.66 2.36 -20.43
N ASP A 238 -17.68 1.52 -20.61
CA ASP A 238 -19.03 1.80 -20.10
C ASP A 238 -19.03 1.83 -18.57
N ILE A 239 -18.29 0.92 -17.93
CA ILE A 239 -18.12 0.84 -16.48
C ILE A 239 -17.45 2.12 -15.94
N ILE A 240 -16.37 2.60 -16.58
CA ILE A 240 -15.70 3.87 -16.23
C ILE A 240 -16.68 5.04 -16.32
N LEU A 241 -17.37 5.16 -17.45
CA LEU A 241 -18.28 6.28 -17.69
C LEU A 241 -19.46 6.27 -16.71
N GLU A 242 -20.00 5.10 -16.41
CA GLU A 242 -21.08 4.93 -15.45
C GLU A 242 -20.62 5.26 -14.03
N HIS A 243 -19.47 4.73 -13.60
CA HIS A 243 -18.86 5.05 -12.30
C HIS A 243 -18.60 6.55 -12.15
N ASN A 244 -17.92 7.17 -13.12
CA ASN A 244 -17.58 8.59 -13.07
C ASN A 244 -18.82 9.49 -13.13
N SER A 245 -19.87 9.09 -13.86
CA SER A 245 -21.14 9.79 -13.89
C SER A 245 -21.82 9.77 -12.51
N LEU A 246 -21.89 8.60 -11.86
CA LEU A 246 -22.45 8.46 -10.52
C LEU A 246 -21.64 9.26 -9.48
N PHE A 247 -20.32 9.22 -9.58
CA PHE A 247 -19.40 9.99 -8.75
C PHE A 247 -19.64 11.50 -8.88
N ASN A 248 -19.70 12.01 -10.12
CA ASN A 248 -19.93 13.43 -10.42
C ASN A 248 -21.31 13.92 -9.97
N GLN A 249 -22.29 13.02 -9.86
CA GLN A 249 -23.61 13.30 -9.28
C GLN A 249 -23.59 13.36 -7.75
N GLY A 250 -22.43 13.19 -7.10
CA GLY A 250 -22.30 13.15 -5.65
C GLY A 250 -22.89 11.89 -5.02
N LYS A 251 -23.19 10.85 -5.81
CA LYS A 251 -23.68 9.58 -5.26
C LYS A 251 -22.53 8.86 -4.57
N LYS A 252 -22.85 8.31 -3.40
CA LYS A 252 -21.91 7.50 -2.62
C LYS A 252 -21.76 6.14 -3.31
N ILE A 253 -20.73 5.99 -4.12
CA ILE A 253 -20.35 4.72 -4.77
C ILE A 253 -19.14 4.09 -4.07
N ALA A 254 -18.87 2.81 -4.37
CA ALA A 254 -17.99 1.96 -3.57
C ALA A 254 -16.53 2.43 -3.52
N ALA A 255 -16.00 3.05 -4.60
CA ALA A 255 -14.68 3.68 -4.58
C ALA A 255 -14.79 5.16 -4.17
N ARG A 256 -14.08 5.56 -3.10
CA ARG A 256 -13.93 6.98 -2.70
C ARG A 256 -12.78 7.65 -3.46
N PRO A 257 -12.74 8.99 -3.49
CA PRO A 257 -12.94 9.81 -4.67
C PRO A 257 -11.70 9.86 -5.58
N ILE A 258 -11.46 8.82 -6.37
CA ILE A 258 -10.70 8.98 -7.61
C ILE A 258 -11.72 8.76 -8.72
N GLY A 259 -12.03 9.81 -9.48
CA GLY A 259 -12.57 9.56 -10.82
C GLY A 259 -11.62 8.56 -11.48
N ILE A 260 -12.11 7.48 -12.07
CA ILE A 260 -11.22 6.50 -12.67
C ILE A 260 -10.58 7.21 -13.87
N TYR A 261 -9.37 7.73 -13.66
CA TYR A 261 -8.61 8.49 -14.65
C TYR A 261 -7.78 7.57 -15.54
N ASP A 262 -7.58 6.32 -15.13
CA ASP A 262 -6.66 5.42 -15.79
C ASP A 262 -7.30 4.05 -16.08
N VAL A 263 -7.21 3.64 -17.35
CA VAL A 263 -7.55 2.30 -17.83
C VAL A 263 -6.64 1.25 -17.19
N ALA A 264 -5.43 1.65 -16.75
CA ALA A 264 -4.50 0.79 -16.01
C ALA A 264 -5.06 0.33 -14.65
N VAL A 265 -5.85 1.17 -13.97
CA VAL A 265 -6.51 0.82 -12.71
C VAL A 265 -7.53 -0.28 -12.99
N ILE A 266 -8.47 -0.15 -13.92
CA ILE A 266 -9.41 -1.26 -14.20
C ILE A 266 -8.71 -2.49 -14.83
N ASN A 267 -7.60 -2.32 -15.54
CA ASN A 267 -6.82 -3.45 -16.02
C ASN A 267 -6.10 -4.18 -14.88
N SER A 268 -5.68 -3.52 -13.79
CA SER A 268 -5.25 -4.27 -12.61
C SER A 268 -6.43 -5.04 -12.01
N PHE A 269 -7.69 -4.61 -12.16
CA PHE A 269 -8.86 -5.28 -11.59
C PHE A 269 -9.33 -6.51 -12.37
N ALA A 270 -9.34 -6.44 -13.71
CA ALA A 270 -9.63 -7.60 -14.53
C ALA A 270 -8.58 -8.72 -14.31
N PHE A 271 -7.37 -8.34 -13.88
CA PHE A 271 -6.20 -9.20 -13.77
C PHE A 271 -5.63 -9.41 -12.35
N ALA A 272 -6.16 -8.80 -11.29
CA ALA A 272 -5.75 -9.05 -9.90
C ALA A 272 -6.66 -10.09 -9.22
N ALA A 273 -7.94 -10.14 -9.59
CA ALA A 273 -8.81 -11.27 -9.24
C ALA A 273 -8.43 -12.55 -10.02
N SER A 274 -7.71 -12.42 -11.13
CA SER A 274 -7.15 -13.53 -11.88
C SER A 274 -5.62 -13.50 -11.79
N LYS A 275 -5.03 -14.24 -10.86
CA LYS A 275 -3.59 -14.51 -10.82
C LYS A 275 -3.11 -15.05 -12.18
N ILE A 276 -2.76 -14.17 -13.12
CA ILE A 276 -2.03 -14.52 -14.33
C ILE A 276 -0.57 -14.24 -14.02
N GLU A 277 0.01 -15.11 -13.20
CA GLU A 277 1.42 -15.40 -13.41
C GLU A 277 1.56 -15.95 -14.83
N LYS A 278 2.67 -15.61 -15.47
CA LYS A 278 3.04 -15.81 -16.88
C LYS A 278 2.94 -17.27 -17.40
N ASN A 279 2.38 -18.20 -16.64
CA ASN A 279 2.31 -19.63 -16.92
C ASN A 279 0.94 -20.32 -16.66
N ASP A 280 -0.14 -19.64 -16.26
CA ASP A 280 -1.35 -20.38 -15.84
C ASP A 280 -2.39 -20.62 -16.96
N LEU A 281 -2.13 -21.66 -17.76
CA LEU A 281 -3.05 -22.31 -18.70
C LEU A 281 -4.43 -22.70 -18.09
N LYS A 282 -4.55 -22.74 -16.76
CA LYS A 282 -5.81 -23.01 -16.05
C LYS A 282 -6.79 -21.83 -16.06
N PHE A 283 -6.29 -20.61 -15.97
CA PHE A 283 -7.13 -19.42 -16.00
C PHE A 283 -7.69 -19.18 -17.40
N ALA A 284 -6.82 -19.26 -18.42
CA ALA A 284 -7.22 -19.20 -19.82
C ALA A 284 -8.32 -20.22 -20.14
N ARG A 285 -8.21 -21.46 -19.64
CA ARG A 285 -9.26 -22.49 -19.78
C ARG A 285 -10.59 -22.15 -19.12
N TRP A 286 -10.59 -21.45 -17.98
CA TRP A 286 -11.84 -21.04 -17.32
C TRP A 286 -12.55 -19.95 -18.14
N GLU A 287 -11.83 -18.91 -18.54
CA GLU A 287 -12.35 -17.86 -19.45
C GLU A 287 -12.81 -18.45 -20.79
N PHE A 288 -12.03 -19.34 -21.40
CA PHE A 288 -12.40 -20.02 -22.64
C PHE A 288 -13.67 -20.88 -22.49
N SER A 289 -13.87 -21.52 -21.34
CA SER A 289 -15.11 -22.24 -21.04
C SER A 289 -16.33 -21.33 -20.88
N GLN A 290 -16.15 -20.10 -20.39
CA GLN A 290 -17.23 -19.11 -20.32
C GLN A 290 -17.54 -18.52 -21.70
N ILE A 291 -16.51 -18.21 -22.50
CA ILE A 291 -16.64 -17.77 -23.90
C ILE A 291 -17.39 -18.81 -24.75
N SER A 292 -17.04 -20.09 -24.60
CA SER A 292 -17.70 -21.22 -25.26
C SER A 292 -19.17 -21.37 -24.82
N ARG A 293 -19.46 -21.29 -23.51
CA ARG A 293 -20.84 -21.31 -22.99
C ARG A 293 -21.71 -20.15 -23.47
N LEU A 294 -21.10 -18.99 -23.73
CA LEU A 294 -21.77 -17.77 -24.19
C LEU A 294 -21.83 -17.66 -25.73
N GLY A 295 -21.21 -18.59 -26.47
CA GLY A 295 -21.19 -18.59 -27.93
C GLY A 295 -20.41 -17.44 -28.57
N LEU A 296 -19.49 -16.82 -27.82
CA LEU A 296 -18.69 -15.69 -28.29
C LEU A 296 -17.48 -16.18 -29.08
N GLY A 297 -17.16 -15.50 -30.19
CA GLY A 297 -15.95 -15.77 -30.96
C GLY A 297 -14.71 -15.09 -30.38
N PHE A 298 -13.52 -15.65 -30.62
CA PHE A 298 -12.24 -15.08 -30.15
C PHE A 298 -12.03 -13.62 -30.57
N LYS A 299 -12.56 -13.24 -31.74
CA LYS A 299 -12.53 -11.86 -32.24
C LYS A 299 -13.33 -10.88 -31.37
N GLN A 300 -14.45 -11.32 -30.79
CA GLN A 300 -15.25 -10.53 -29.85
C GLN A 300 -14.53 -10.41 -28.51
N PHE A 301 -13.96 -11.50 -28.01
CA PHE A 301 -13.08 -11.50 -26.82
C PHE A 301 -11.92 -10.51 -26.98
N LYS A 302 -11.21 -10.55 -28.11
CA LYS A 302 -10.11 -9.63 -28.42
C LYS A 302 -10.55 -8.16 -28.45
N SER A 303 -11.73 -7.87 -29.01
CA SER A 303 -12.26 -6.50 -29.10
C SER A 303 -12.66 -5.91 -27.74
N MET A 304 -12.97 -6.75 -26.76
CA MET A 304 -13.23 -6.31 -25.38
C MET A 304 -11.94 -5.93 -24.65
N HIS A 305 -10.77 -6.22 -25.23
CA HIS A 305 -9.45 -6.07 -24.63
C HIS A 305 -8.48 -5.29 -25.56
N THR A 306 -9.01 -4.32 -26.29
CA THR A 306 -8.22 -3.29 -27.01
C THR A 306 -8.26 -1.97 -26.25
N ASN A 307 -7.15 -1.24 -26.25
CA ASN A 307 -7.07 0.07 -25.61
C ASN A 307 -7.87 1.13 -26.39
N TRP A 308 -7.91 2.36 -25.87
CA TRP A 308 -8.65 3.48 -26.46
C TRP A 308 -8.21 3.79 -27.91
N ASP A 309 -6.94 3.52 -28.25
CA ASP A 309 -6.38 3.77 -29.59
C ASP A 309 -6.50 2.55 -30.53
N GLY A 310 -7.26 1.52 -30.13
CA GLY A 310 -7.45 0.30 -30.92
C GLY A 310 -6.23 -0.62 -30.95
N GLN A 311 -5.19 -0.33 -30.17
CA GLN A 311 -4.07 -1.24 -30.01
C GLN A 311 -4.48 -2.41 -29.09
N PRO A 312 -4.08 -3.64 -29.42
CA PRO A 312 -4.33 -4.78 -28.56
C PRO A 312 -3.58 -4.62 -27.23
N LEU A 313 -4.27 -4.83 -26.10
CA LEU A 313 -3.67 -4.71 -24.77
C LEU A 313 -2.65 -5.82 -24.46
N PHE A 314 -2.58 -6.87 -25.29
CA PHE A 314 -1.72 -8.05 -25.13
C PHE A 314 -1.20 -8.59 -26.47
N ASP A 315 -0.20 -9.48 -26.43
CA ASP A 315 0.11 -10.35 -27.58
C ASP A 315 -0.92 -11.48 -27.68
N PHE A 316 -1.99 -11.20 -28.41
CA PHE A 316 -3.07 -12.16 -28.65
C PHE A 316 -2.64 -13.35 -29.53
N ARG A 317 -1.50 -13.32 -30.24
CA ARG A 317 -1.15 -14.40 -31.17
C ARG A 317 -0.94 -15.74 -30.47
N TRP A 318 -0.34 -15.72 -29.28
CA TRP A 318 -0.16 -16.93 -28.48
C TRP A 318 -1.48 -17.39 -27.85
N LEU A 319 -2.29 -16.47 -27.32
CA LEU A 319 -3.60 -16.77 -26.73
C LEU A 319 -4.63 -17.30 -27.75
N GLU A 320 -4.61 -16.78 -28.98
CA GLU A 320 -5.48 -17.21 -30.09
C GLU A 320 -5.24 -18.68 -30.43
N LYS A 321 -3.95 -19.06 -30.52
CA LYS A 321 -3.55 -20.44 -30.79
C LYS A 321 -3.93 -21.41 -29.67
N GLU A 322 -3.80 -21.00 -28.41
CA GLU A 322 -4.23 -21.82 -27.26
C GLU A 322 -5.77 -21.92 -27.15
N PHE A 323 -6.50 -20.88 -27.54
CA PHE A 323 -7.96 -20.90 -27.61
C PHE A 323 -8.47 -21.86 -28.68
N GLU A 324 -7.89 -21.84 -29.87
CA GLU A 324 -8.22 -22.78 -30.96
C GLU A 324 -8.02 -24.24 -30.50
N LEU A 325 -6.88 -24.54 -29.88
CA LEU A 325 -6.57 -25.87 -29.35
C LEU A 325 -7.52 -26.30 -28.21
N PHE A 326 -8.05 -25.35 -27.44
CA PHE A 326 -9.05 -25.63 -26.41
C PHE A 326 -10.40 -25.99 -27.04
N MET A 327 -10.87 -25.20 -28.00
CA MET A 327 -12.15 -25.43 -28.68
C MET A 327 -12.16 -26.76 -29.44
N GLU A 328 -11.06 -27.12 -30.11
CA GLU A 328 -10.91 -28.43 -30.77
C GLU A 328 -11.08 -29.60 -29.79
N LYS A 329 -10.52 -29.49 -28.57
CA LYS A 329 -10.62 -30.53 -27.53
C LYS A 329 -12.01 -30.60 -26.92
N GLU A 330 -12.68 -29.46 -26.75
CA GLU A 330 -14.04 -29.40 -26.23
C GLU A 330 -15.04 -30.02 -27.21
N GLU A 331 -14.91 -29.71 -28.50
CA GLU A 331 -15.73 -30.32 -29.56
C GLU A 331 -15.56 -31.84 -29.62
N LEU A 332 -14.31 -32.32 -29.51
CA LEU A 332 -14.00 -33.76 -29.47
C LEU A 332 -14.61 -34.46 -28.24
N TYR A 333 -14.57 -33.81 -27.08
CA TYR A 333 -15.15 -34.32 -25.84
C TYR A 333 -16.68 -34.40 -25.90
N ASN A 334 -17.33 -33.34 -26.39
CA ASN A 334 -18.78 -33.28 -26.55
C ASN A 334 -19.30 -34.34 -27.52
N LYS A 335 -18.59 -34.54 -28.65
CA LYS A 335 -18.88 -35.63 -29.59
C LYS A 335 -18.84 -37.00 -28.92
N ARG A 336 -17.83 -37.25 -28.08
CA ARG A 336 -17.69 -38.52 -27.34
C ARG A 336 -18.77 -38.73 -26.28
N ILE A 337 -19.23 -37.66 -25.62
CA ILE A 337 -20.34 -37.71 -24.67
C ILE A 337 -21.65 -38.05 -25.39
N GLU A 338 -21.93 -37.46 -26.55
CA GLU A 338 -23.12 -37.77 -27.35
C GLU A 338 -23.11 -39.22 -27.86
N GLU A 339 -21.96 -39.75 -28.28
CA GLU A 339 -21.80 -41.17 -28.63
C GLU A 339 -22.09 -42.11 -27.43
N LEU A 340 -21.67 -41.74 -26.23
CA LEU A 340 -21.94 -42.50 -25.00
C LEU A 340 -23.42 -42.45 -24.59
N LYS A 341 -24.07 -41.28 -24.73
CA LYS A 341 -25.52 -41.13 -24.52
C LYS A 341 -26.32 -41.96 -25.52
N ALA A 342 -25.92 -41.97 -26.79
CA ALA A 342 -26.55 -42.80 -27.82
C ALA A 342 -26.43 -44.30 -27.52
N LYS A 343 -25.24 -44.77 -27.09
CA LYS A 343 -25.01 -46.17 -26.68
C LYS A 343 -25.81 -46.56 -25.43
N SER A 344 -25.96 -45.65 -24.46
CA SER A 344 -26.78 -45.83 -23.26
C SER A 344 -28.27 -45.97 -23.61
N LYS A 345 -28.78 -45.10 -24.49
CA LYS A 345 -30.17 -45.14 -24.98
C LYS A 345 -30.47 -46.43 -25.75
N ALA A 346 -29.52 -46.91 -26.57
CA ALA A 346 -29.64 -48.17 -27.29
C ALA A 346 -29.64 -49.41 -26.36
N ARG A 347 -28.95 -49.36 -25.21
CA ARG A 347 -28.99 -50.44 -24.19
C ARG A 347 -30.33 -50.46 -23.44
N LYS A 348 -30.91 -49.30 -23.13
CA LYS A 348 -32.24 -49.20 -22.50
C LYS A 348 -33.41 -49.64 -23.40
N MET A 349 -33.22 -49.70 -24.72
CA MET A 349 -34.23 -50.21 -25.66
C MET A 349 -34.11 -51.72 -25.93
N LYS A 350 -33.07 -52.38 -25.41
CA LYS A 350 -32.85 -53.84 -25.54
C LYS A 350 -33.12 -54.63 -24.25
N MET A 351 -33.47 -53.94 -23.17
CA MET A 351 -34.18 -54.49 -22.00
C MET A 351 -35.64 -54.14 -22.15
#